data_AF-A0A7S1D3E9-F1
#
_entry.id   AF-A0A7S1D3E9-F1
#
_cell.length_a   1.000
_cell.length_b   1.000
_cell.length_c   1.000
_cell.angle_alpha   90.00
_cell.angle_beta   90.00
_cell.angle_gamma   90.00
#
_symmetry.space_group_name_H-M   'P 1'
#
loop_
_entity.id
_entity.type
_entity.pdbx_description
1 polymer ?
#
loop_
_entity_poly.entity_id
_entity_poly.type
_entity_poly.pdbx_seq_one_letter_code
_entity_poly.pdbx_strand_id
1 'polypeptide(L)'
;AMSKDDEGRLPIHHACSKGATEGVIDALLKASPKGAQSKDDQGRLPLHHACRKNASERIVRTLLRVYPRAAQIKDDQDKLPVHYACQNGASAGVATVLLTTYPESINVKNGFGYTPLAEARALNNPKMEGIIKVLEKFKKEQDEIKRDSGENAVLEATLAQASRRIIVLEQALSQVANLGKDLKLTLKKNKDAH
;
A
#
# COMPACT_ATOMS: atom_id res chain seq x y z
N ALA A 1 -11.78 -22.74 -6.32
CA ALA A 1 -10.81 -22.03 -5.46
C ALA A 1 -9.57 -21.71 -6.29
N MET A 2 -8.93 -20.56 -6.13
CA MET A 2 -7.63 -20.31 -6.76
C MET A 2 -6.59 -21.21 -6.08
N SER A 3 -5.91 -22.07 -6.82
CA SER A 3 -4.80 -22.88 -6.31
C SER A 3 -3.53 -22.04 -6.21
N LYS A 4 -2.71 -22.35 -5.21
CA LYS A 4 -1.34 -21.85 -5.09
C LYS A 4 -0.41 -22.69 -5.97
N ASP A 5 0.67 -22.08 -6.46
CA ASP A 5 1.79 -22.83 -7.05
C ASP A 5 2.69 -23.42 -5.95
N ASP A 6 3.79 -24.06 -6.36
CA ASP A 6 4.77 -24.70 -5.47
C ASP A 6 5.55 -23.70 -4.59
N GLU A 7 5.42 -22.40 -4.82
CA GLU A 7 5.97 -21.33 -3.96
C GLU A 7 4.87 -20.68 -3.10
N GLY A 8 3.69 -21.30 -3.01
CA GLY A 8 2.57 -20.80 -2.24
C GLY A 8 1.88 -19.57 -2.87
N ARG A 9 2.20 -19.23 -4.11
CA ARG A 9 1.71 -18.01 -4.78
C ARG A 9 0.39 -18.25 -5.49
N LEU A 10 -0.57 -17.38 -5.19
CA LEU A 10 -1.79 -17.22 -5.99
C LEU A 10 -1.52 -16.44 -7.29
N PRO A 11 -2.40 -16.55 -8.32
CA PRO A 11 -2.29 -15.78 -9.57
C PRO A 11 -2.08 -14.27 -9.39
N ILE A 12 -2.63 -13.67 -8.32
CA ILE A 12 -2.43 -12.25 -8.03
C ILE A 12 -0.99 -11.90 -7.63
N HIS A 13 -0.25 -12.80 -6.98
CA HIS A 13 1.18 -12.57 -6.71
C HIS A 13 1.96 -12.48 -8.02
N HIS A 14 1.68 -13.41 -8.94
CA HIS A 14 2.27 -13.44 -10.28
C HIS A 14 1.92 -12.18 -11.06
N ALA A 15 0.65 -11.76 -11.06
CA ALA A 15 0.22 -10.55 -11.72
C ALA A 15 0.96 -9.30 -11.19
N CYS A 16 1.10 -9.17 -9.86
CA CYS A 16 1.90 -8.10 -9.25
C CYS A 16 3.40 -8.21 -9.62
N SER A 17 3.96 -9.43 -9.63
CA SER A 17 5.38 -9.63 -9.94
C SER A 17 5.73 -9.45 -11.43
N LYS A 18 4.75 -9.57 -12.33
CA LYS A 18 4.94 -9.46 -13.78
C LYS A 18 4.50 -8.10 -14.34
N GLY A 19 4.11 -7.17 -13.47
CA GLY A 19 3.68 -5.83 -13.88
C GLY A 19 2.37 -5.84 -14.66
N ALA A 20 1.43 -6.73 -14.29
CA ALA A 20 0.13 -6.81 -14.93
C ALA A 20 -0.62 -5.47 -14.84
N THR A 21 -1.52 -5.25 -15.80
CA THR A 21 -2.34 -4.04 -15.82
C THR A 21 -3.31 -4.01 -14.65
N GLU A 22 -3.76 -2.81 -14.29
CA GLU A 22 -4.76 -2.62 -13.24
C GLU A 22 -6.02 -3.46 -13.49
N GLY A 23 -6.50 -3.56 -14.74
CA GLY A 23 -7.68 -4.35 -15.08
C GLY A 23 -7.53 -5.83 -14.72
N VAL A 24 -6.33 -6.40 -14.88
CA VAL A 24 -6.04 -7.78 -14.46
C VAL A 24 -6.04 -7.89 -12.93
N ILE A 25 -5.39 -6.95 -12.24
CA ILE A 25 -5.38 -6.93 -10.77
C ILE A 25 -6.80 -6.81 -10.21
N ASP A 26 -7.60 -5.89 -10.75
CA ASP A 26 -9.00 -5.70 -10.37
C ASP A 26 -9.84 -6.95 -10.65
N ALA A 27 -9.69 -7.60 -11.80
CA ALA A 27 -10.41 -8.82 -12.11
C ALA A 27 -10.08 -9.95 -11.12
N LEU A 28 -8.80 -10.13 -10.79
CA LEU A 28 -8.36 -11.13 -9.81
C LEU A 28 -8.89 -10.84 -8.41
N LEU A 29 -8.88 -9.57 -7.99
CA LEU A 29 -9.41 -9.15 -6.70
C LEU A 29 -10.93 -9.27 -6.62
N LYS A 30 -11.66 -8.99 -7.71
CA LYS A 30 -13.11 -9.21 -7.79
C LYS A 30 -13.46 -10.69 -7.70
N ALA A 31 -12.71 -11.55 -8.39
CA ALA A 31 -12.90 -12.99 -8.34
C ALA A 31 -12.53 -13.60 -6.98
N SER A 32 -11.51 -13.06 -6.30
CA SER A 32 -11.07 -13.53 -5.00
C SER A 32 -10.44 -12.42 -4.14
N PRO A 33 -11.24 -11.65 -3.39
CA PRO A 33 -10.73 -10.55 -2.56
C PRO A 33 -9.75 -11.01 -1.47
N LYS A 34 -9.95 -12.22 -0.93
CA LYS A 34 -9.05 -12.84 0.05
C LYS A 34 -7.65 -13.09 -0.52
N GLY A 35 -7.49 -13.11 -1.84
CA GLY A 35 -6.18 -13.23 -2.50
C GLY A 35 -5.19 -12.13 -2.08
N ALA A 36 -5.66 -10.91 -1.77
CA ALA A 36 -4.83 -9.82 -1.28
C ALA A 36 -4.20 -10.09 0.10
N GLN A 37 -4.78 -11.02 0.88
CA GLN A 37 -4.35 -11.39 2.24
C GLN A 37 -3.48 -12.66 2.25
N SER A 38 -3.44 -13.40 1.15
CA SER A 38 -2.67 -14.64 1.08
C SER A 38 -1.18 -14.32 1.08
N LYS A 39 -0.44 -14.98 1.97
CA LYS A 39 1.02 -15.02 1.90
C LYS A 39 1.47 -16.13 0.97
N ASP A 40 2.58 -15.89 0.26
CA ASP A 40 3.39 -16.94 -0.35
C ASP A 40 4.29 -17.62 0.71
N ASP A 41 5.14 -18.55 0.29
CA ASP A 41 6.00 -19.33 1.18
C ASP A 41 7.16 -18.52 1.79
N GLN A 42 7.35 -17.27 1.36
CA GLN A 42 8.31 -16.32 1.95
C GLN A 42 7.59 -15.29 2.85
N GLY A 43 6.33 -15.56 3.20
CA GLY A 43 5.51 -14.70 4.01
C GLY A 43 5.01 -13.45 3.29
N ARG A 44 5.24 -13.33 1.97
CA ARG A 44 4.93 -12.10 1.21
C ARG A 44 3.51 -12.10 0.70
N LEU A 45 2.83 -11.00 0.97
CA LEU A 45 1.57 -10.62 0.32
C LEU A 45 1.80 -10.13 -1.13
N PRO A 46 0.76 -10.09 -1.98
CA PRO A 46 0.84 -9.49 -3.32
C PRO A 46 1.37 -8.05 -3.31
N LEU A 47 1.08 -7.28 -2.25
CA LEU A 47 1.59 -5.92 -2.08
C LEU A 47 3.13 -5.86 -2.01
N HIS A 48 3.80 -6.84 -1.39
CA HIS A 48 5.26 -6.91 -1.37
C HIS A 48 5.80 -7.09 -2.79
N HIS A 49 5.18 -7.99 -3.58
CA HIS A 49 5.56 -8.21 -4.97
C HIS A 49 5.36 -6.97 -5.84
N ALA A 50 4.24 -6.27 -5.65
CA ALA A 50 3.95 -5.01 -6.35
C ALA A 50 5.01 -3.94 -6.03
N CYS A 51 5.34 -3.75 -4.76
CA CYS A 51 6.39 -2.80 -4.34
C CYS A 51 7.78 -3.21 -4.86
N ARG A 52 8.11 -4.51 -4.80
CA ARG A 52 9.38 -5.05 -5.30
C ARG A 52 9.55 -4.84 -6.81
N LYS A 53 8.45 -4.75 -7.55
CA LYS A 53 8.46 -4.55 -9.01
C LYS A 53 8.09 -3.13 -9.45
N ASN A 54 8.17 -2.16 -8.53
CA ASN A 54 7.83 -0.76 -8.81
C ASN A 54 6.46 -0.60 -9.50
N ALA A 55 5.45 -1.34 -9.04
CA ALA A 55 4.09 -1.16 -9.52
C ALA A 55 3.63 0.28 -9.35
N SER A 56 2.70 0.72 -10.21
CA SER A 56 2.16 2.07 -10.16
C SER A 56 1.44 2.34 -8.84
N GLU A 57 1.37 3.62 -8.46
CA GLU A 57 0.60 4.08 -7.29
C GLU A 57 -0.83 3.54 -7.31
N ARG A 58 -1.43 3.46 -8.50
CA ARG A 58 -2.80 2.98 -8.68
C ARG A 58 -2.97 1.50 -8.35
N ILE A 59 -2.01 0.65 -8.72
CA ILE A 59 -2.02 -0.78 -8.33
C ILE A 59 -1.85 -0.90 -6.81
N VAL A 60 -0.93 -0.13 -6.22
CA VAL A 60 -0.69 -0.12 -4.77
C VAL A 60 -1.95 0.30 -4.01
N ARG A 61 -2.62 1.38 -4.43
CA ARG A 61 -3.90 1.81 -3.86
C ARG A 61 -4.98 0.76 -4.01
N THR A 62 -5.04 0.06 -5.15
CA THR A 62 -6.03 -0.99 -5.40
C THR A 62 -5.88 -2.15 -4.42
N LEU A 63 -4.65 -2.63 -4.22
CA LEU A 63 -4.34 -3.67 -3.24
C LEU A 63 -4.68 -3.22 -1.81
N LEU A 64 -4.29 -2.01 -1.44
CA LEU A 64 -4.54 -1.45 -0.10
C LEU A 64 -6.01 -1.14 0.15
N ARG A 65 -6.80 -0.83 -0.88
CA ARG A 65 -8.25 -0.66 -0.76
C ARG A 65 -8.93 -1.97 -0.35
N VAL A 66 -8.49 -3.10 -0.91
CA VAL A 66 -9.04 -4.43 -0.57
C VAL A 66 -8.50 -4.91 0.78
N TYR A 67 -7.23 -4.64 1.08
CA TYR A 67 -6.62 -5.04 2.34
C TYR A 67 -5.65 -3.97 2.90
N PRO A 68 -6.16 -2.97 3.65
CA PRO A 68 -5.34 -1.86 4.14
C PRO A 68 -4.22 -2.30 5.09
N ARG A 69 -4.47 -3.35 5.89
CA ARG A 69 -3.48 -3.91 6.81
C ARG A 69 -2.26 -4.50 6.09
N ALA A 70 -2.32 -4.72 4.77
CA ALA A 70 -1.19 -5.23 4.00
C ALA A 70 0.09 -4.37 4.16
N ALA A 71 -0.04 -3.06 4.37
CA ALA A 71 1.10 -2.17 4.60
C ALA A 71 1.87 -2.47 5.91
N GLN A 72 1.23 -3.15 6.87
CA GLN A 72 1.76 -3.47 8.20
C GLN A 72 2.31 -4.89 8.30
N ILE A 73 2.01 -5.75 7.33
CA ILE A 73 2.42 -7.15 7.37
C ILE A 73 3.87 -7.25 6.93
N LYS A 74 4.67 -7.88 7.77
CA LYS A 74 6.04 -8.26 7.45
C LYS A 74 6.07 -9.62 6.74
N ASP A 75 7.01 -9.75 5.81
CA ASP A 75 7.45 -11.04 5.27
C ASP A 75 8.44 -11.73 6.21
N ASP A 76 8.98 -12.88 5.80
CA ASP A 76 9.88 -13.68 6.63
C ASP A 76 11.26 -13.05 6.87
N GLN A 77 11.59 -11.97 6.14
CA GLN A 77 12.77 -11.14 6.38
C GLN A 77 12.46 -9.90 7.23
N ASP A 78 11.33 -9.91 7.94
CA ASP A 78 10.79 -8.78 8.68
C ASP A 78 10.54 -7.53 7.80
N LYS A 79 10.50 -7.68 6.46
CA LYS A 79 10.33 -6.54 5.55
C LYS A 79 8.86 -6.24 5.36
N LEU A 80 8.48 -5.01 5.71
CA LEU A 80 7.26 -4.37 5.23
C LEU A 80 7.32 -4.07 3.72
N PRO A 81 6.18 -3.88 3.02
CA PRO A 81 6.17 -3.50 1.60
C PRO A 81 6.94 -2.21 1.29
N VAL A 82 6.97 -1.25 2.23
CA VAL A 82 7.73 0.00 2.07
C VAL A 82 9.25 -0.24 1.96
N HIS A 83 9.78 -1.29 2.60
CA HIS A 83 11.19 -1.67 2.43
C HIS A 83 11.48 -2.09 0.98
N TYR A 84 10.59 -2.87 0.37
CA TYR A 84 10.74 -3.23 -1.04
C TYR A 84 10.59 -2.02 -1.98
N ALA A 85 9.68 -1.10 -1.67
CA ALA A 85 9.55 0.15 -2.42
C ALA A 85 10.84 0.99 -2.35
N CYS A 86 11.46 1.07 -1.16
CA CYS A 86 12.75 1.71 -0.94
C CYS A 86 13.88 0.99 -1.68
N GLN A 87 13.92 -0.33 -1.62
CA GLN A 87 14.98 -1.13 -2.25
C GLN A 87 14.99 -1.00 -3.77
N ASN A 88 13.82 -0.77 -4.38
CA ASN A 88 13.66 -0.75 -5.84
C ASN A 88 13.47 0.65 -6.42
N GLY A 89 13.45 1.69 -5.58
CA GLY A 89 13.28 3.08 -6.00
C GLY A 89 11.92 3.29 -6.61
N ALA A 90 10.88 2.93 -5.86
CA ALA A 90 9.50 3.18 -6.25
C ALA A 90 9.23 4.69 -6.32
N SER A 91 8.16 5.07 -7.02
CA SER A 91 7.81 6.49 -7.16
C SER A 91 7.47 7.13 -5.82
N ALA A 92 7.65 8.46 -5.74
CA ALA A 92 7.25 9.27 -4.60
C ALA A 92 5.78 9.05 -4.19
N GLY A 93 4.89 8.86 -5.16
CA GLY A 93 3.48 8.55 -4.94
C GLY A 93 3.27 7.21 -4.23
N VAL A 94 3.96 6.13 -4.65
CA VAL A 94 3.90 4.82 -3.98
C VAL A 94 4.39 4.93 -2.53
N ALA A 95 5.52 5.60 -2.31
CA ALA A 95 6.06 5.81 -0.97
C ALA A 95 5.07 6.56 -0.07
N THR A 96 4.48 7.64 -0.61
CA THR A 96 3.49 8.45 0.11
C THR A 96 2.26 7.64 0.49
N VAL A 97 1.73 6.81 -0.41
CA VAL A 97 0.59 5.92 -0.12
C VAL A 97 0.91 4.94 1.00
N LEU A 98 2.08 4.30 0.96
CA LEU A 98 2.47 3.34 1.99
C LEU A 98 2.67 4.00 3.35
N LEU A 99 3.38 5.13 3.39
CA LEU A 99 3.64 5.89 4.62
C LEU A 99 2.35 6.48 5.22
N THR A 100 1.44 7.00 4.41
CA THR A 100 0.17 7.53 4.93
C THR A 100 -0.78 6.42 5.39
N THR A 101 -0.70 5.23 4.80
CA THR A 101 -1.49 4.05 5.22
C THR A 101 -0.95 3.44 6.52
N TYR A 102 0.37 3.45 6.71
CA TYR A 102 1.01 3.01 7.94
C TYR A 102 2.17 3.94 8.34
N PRO A 103 1.88 5.07 9.02
CA PRO A 103 2.88 6.09 9.36
C PRO A 103 4.04 5.58 10.22
N GLU A 104 3.79 4.61 11.10
CA GLU A 104 4.79 4.04 11.99
C GLU A 104 5.86 3.26 11.21
N SER A 105 5.58 2.83 9.98
CA SER A 105 6.51 2.08 9.12
C SER A 105 7.85 2.77 8.91
N ILE A 106 7.90 4.11 8.94
CA ILE A 106 9.13 4.89 8.75
C ILE A 106 10.22 4.57 9.80
N ASN A 107 9.82 4.05 10.97
CA ASN A 107 10.71 3.68 12.07
C ASN A 107 10.83 2.16 12.26
N VAL A 108 10.09 1.34 11.51
CA VAL A 108 10.15 -0.13 11.64
C VAL A 108 11.42 -0.65 11.00
N LYS A 109 12.18 -1.47 11.72
CA LYS A 109 13.36 -2.14 11.18
C LYS A 109 12.99 -3.48 10.54
N ASN A 110 13.59 -3.77 9.40
CA ASN A 110 13.59 -5.10 8.79
C ASN A 110 14.56 -6.05 9.53
N GLY A 111 14.67 -7.30 9.07
CA GLY A 111 15.52 -8.33 9.69
C GLY A 111 17.02 -8.05 9.62
N PHE A 112 17.43 -7.07 8.82
CA PHE A 112 18.80 -6.59 8.74
C PHE A 112 19.05 -5.36 9.64
N GLY A 113 18.06 -4.93 10.42
CA GLY A 113 18.15 -3.78 11.31
C GLY A 113 17.97 -2.42 10.63
N TYR A 114 17.65 -2.38 9.33
CA TYR A 114 17.44 -1.13 8.59
C TYR A 114 15.98 -0.68 8.66
N THR A 115 15.77 0.61 8.92
CA THR A 115 14.50 1.29 8.61
C THR A 115 14.36 1.50 7.10
N PRO A 116 13.17 1.84 6.57
CA PRO A 116 13.02 2.08 5.13
C PRO A 116 13.96 3.17 4.60
N LEU A 117 14.13 4.26 5.34
CA LEU A 117 15.07 5.33 4.98
C LEU A 117 16.53 4.86 5.04
N ALA A 118 16.91 4.08 6.05
CA ALA A 118 18.27 3.56 6.16
C ALA A 118 18.57 2.56 5.02
N GLU A 119 17.61 1.72 4.65
CA GLU A 119 17.72 0.78 3.52
C GLU A 119 17.86 1.51 2.19
N ALA A 120 17.06 2.56 1.94
CA ALA A 120 17.18 3.37 0.73
C ALA A 120 18.56 4.03 0.59
N ARG A 121 19.12 4.55 1.70
CA ARG A 121 20.44 5.18 1.72
C ARG A 121 21.59 4.17 1.58
N ALA A 122 21.48 3.00 2.19
CA ALA A 122 22.50 1.96 2.16
C ALA A 122 22.80 1.45 0.74
N LEU A 123 21.82 1.54 -0.18
CA LEU A 123 21.96 1.11 -1.56
C LEU A 123 22.75 2.09 -2.45
N ASN A 124 22.99 3.33 -1.99
CA ASN A 124 23.75 4.38 -2.68
C ASN A 124 23.43 4.48 -4.18
N ASN A 125 22.14 4.48 -4.54
CA ASN A 125 21.68 4.45 -5.92
C ASN A 125 20.88 5.72 -6.26
N PRO A 126 21.24 6.48 -7.32
CA PRO A 126 20.54 7.71 -7.70
C PRO A 126 19.03 7.56 -7.94
N LYS A 127 18.57 6.36 -8.34
CA LYS A 127 17.14 6.07 -8.50
C LYS A 127 16.36 6.23 -7.18
N MET A 128 17.03 6.10 -6.04
CA MET A 128 16.41 6.20 -4.71
C MET A 128 16.18 7.66 -4.28
N GLU A 129 16.75 8.64 -4.99
CA GLU A 129 16.71 10.04 -4.58
C GLU A 129 15.28 10.56 -4.39
N GLY A 130 14.38 10.19 -5.31
CA GLY A 130 12.97 10.59 -5.23
C GLY A 130 12.26 10.04 -3.99
N ILE A 131 12.52 8.77 -3.64
CA ILE A 131 11.89 8.13 -2.47
C ILE A 131 12.55 8.57 -1.17
N ILE A 132 13.87 8.79 -1.17
CA ILE A 132 14.62 9.32 -0.01
C ILE A 132 14.06 10.69 0.38
N LYS A 133 13.86 11.61 -0.57
CA LYS A 133 13.27 12.93 -0.28
C LYS A 133 11.91 12.85 0.39
N VAL A 134 11.06 11.92 -0.06
CA VAL A 134 9.73 11.69 0.55
C VAL A 134 9.87 11.16 1.97
N LEU A 135 10.74 10.18 2.18
CA LEU A 135 10.97 9.58 3.50
C LEU A 135 11.57 10.59 4.49
N GLU A 136 12.51 11.42 4.04
CA GLU A 136 13.12 12.49 4.85
C GLU A 136 12.10 13.54 5.25
N LYS A 137 11.32 14.02 4.28
CA LYS A 137 10.23 14.97 4.54
C LYS A 137 9.25 14.39 5.56
N PHE A 138 8.77 13.17 5.33
CA PHE A 138 7.80 12.51 6.20
C PHE A 138 8.36 12.26 7.61
N LYS A 139 9.64 11.87 7.71
CA LYS A 139 10.31 11.67 9.00
C LYS A 139 10.49 12.98 9.76
N LYS A 140 10.91 14.05 9.08
CA LYS A 140 11.04 15.38 9.67
C LYS A 140 9.71 15.87 10.23
N GLU A 141 8.63 15.76 9.45
CA GLU A 141 7.27 16.11 9.89
C GLU A 141 6.85 15.30 11.14
N GLN A 142 7.16 14.00 11.17
CA GLN A 142 6.85 13.16 12.34
C GLN A 142 7.67 13.56 13.58
N ASP A 143 8.95 13.90 13.40
CA ASP A 143 9.84 14.30 14.49
C ASP A 143 9.49 15.72 15.02
N GLU A 144 9.02 16.63 14.15
CA GLU A 144 8.49 17.95 14.54
C GLU A 144 7.21 17.82 15.39
N ILE A 145 6.24 17.01 14.94
CA ILE A 145 5.02 16.72 15.71
C ILE A 145 5.36 16.19 17.11
N LYS A 146 6.40 15.34 17.25
CA LYS A 146 6.84 14.81 18.55
C LYS A 146 7.51 15.85 19.45
N ARG A 147 8.15 16.88 18.89
CA ARG A 147 8.85 17.93 19.65
C ARG A 147 7.87 18.99 20.16
N ASP A 148 6.89 19.35 19.35
CA ASP A 148 5.89 20.37 19.70
C ASP A 148 4.81 19.83 20.65
N SER A 149 4.78 18.52 20.89
CA SER A 149 3.77 17.83 21.68
C SER A 149 4.21 17.51 23.12
N GLY A 150 4.51 18.54 23.93
CA GLY A 150 4.45 18.40 25.39
C GLY A 150 3.00 18.15 25.85
N GLU A 151 2.78 17.23 26.79
CA GLU A 151 1.53 16.75 27.46
C GLU A 151 0.24 16.49 26.63
N ASN A 152 0.00 17.17 25.52
CA ASN A 152 -1.16 17.03 24.63
C ASN A 152 -0.91 16.05 23.45
N ALA A 153 0.24 15.37 23.44
CA ALA A 153 0.76 14.56 22.33
C ALA A 153 -0.08 13.37 21.92
N VAL A 154 -0.61 12.67 22.92
CA VAL A 154 -1.37 11.46 22.69
C VAL A 154 -2.68 11.83 22.02
N LEU A 155 -3.30 12.95 22.40
CA LEU A 155 -4.56 13.39 21.84
C LEU A 155 -4.40 13.81 20.37
N GLU A 156 -3.40 14.63 20.04
CA GLU A 156 -3.14 15.11 18.67
C GLU A 156 -2.63 14.01 17.74
N ALA A 157 -1.76 13.11 18.21
CA ALA A 157 -1.33 11.96 17.41
C ALA A 157 -2.51 11.02 17.11
N THR A 158 -3.39 10.80 18.11
CA THR A 158 -4.62 10.03 17.95
C THR A 158 -5.59 10.74 17.01
N LEU A 159 -5.72 12.07 17.09
CA LEU A 159 -6.55 12.88 16.20
C LEU A 159 -6.01 12.83 14.76
N ALA A 160 -4.71 12.99 14.55
CA ALA A 160 -4.09 12.93 13.23
C ALA A 160 -4.23 11.53 12.61
N GLN A 161 -4.12 10.46 13.42
CA GLN A 161 -4.36 9.10 12.96
C GLN A 161 -5.84 8.83 12.67
N ALA A 162 -6.75 9.39 13.49
CA ALA A 162 -8.18 9.35 13.23
C ALA A 162 -8.55 10.11 11.95
N SER A 163 -8.04 11.32 11.75
CA SER A 163 -8.24 12.14 10.54
C SER A 163 -7.73 11.45 9.28
N ARG A 164 -6.56 10.78 9.34
CA ARG A 164 -6.07 9.97 8.23
C ARG A 164 -6.98 8.78 7.93
N ARG A 165 -7.52 8.10 8.95
CA ARG A 165 -8.51 7.02 8.78
C ARG A 165 -9.83 7.54 8.22
N ILE A 166 -10.26 8.73 8.63
CA ILE A 166 -11.46 9.41 8.12
C ILE A 166 -11.28 9.74 6.63
N ILE A 167 -10.14 10.30 6.21
CA ILE A 167 -9.86 10.56 4.79
C ILE A 167 -9.95 9.28 3.94
N VAL A 168 -9.41 8.16 4.43
CA VAL A 168 -9.51 6.86 3.74
C VAL A 168 -10.96 6.39 3.67
N LEU A 169 -11.75 6.60 4.73
CA LEU A 169 -13.18 6.26 4.76
C LEU A 169 -14.01 7.16 3.83
N GLU A 170 -13.73 8.46 3.77
CA GLU A 170 -14.39 9.41 2.86
C GLU A 170 -14.08 9.10 1.39
N GLN A 171 -12.84 8.69 1.08
CA GLN A 171 -12.47 8.19 -0.24
C GLN A 171 -13.24 6.92 -0.59
N ALA A 172 -13.41 6.00 0.36
CA ALA A 172 -14.19 4.77 0.16
C ALA A 172 -15.69 5.07 -0.04
N LEU A 173 -16.28 5.96 0.76
CA LEU A 173 -17.67 6.40 0.63
C LEU A 173 -17.93 7.10 -0.70
N SER A 174 -17.03 7.99 -1.12
CA SER A 174 -17.11 8.67 -2.42
C SER A 174 -17.08 7.67 -3.58
N GLN A 175 -16.28 6.60 -3.48
CA GLN A 175 -16.26 5.54 -4.49
C GLN A 175 -17.57 4.74 -4.53
N VAL A 176 -18.15 4.40 -3.37
CA VAL A 176 -19.45 3.70 -3.31
C VAL A 176 -20.56 4.56 -3.92
N ALA A 177 -20.57 5.87 -3.64
CA ALA A 177 -21.54 6.79 -4.22
C ALA A 177 -21.46 6.85 -5.75
N ASN A 178 -20.24 6.85 -6.31
CA ASN A 178 -20.03 6.84 -7.76
C ASN A 178 -20.51 5.53 -8.39
N LEU A 179 -20.20 4.37 -7.78
CA LEU A 179 -20.70 3.07 -8.22
C LEU A 179 -22.24 3.00 -8.22
N GLY A 180 -22.89 3.60 -7.22
CA GLY A 180 -24.35 3.68 -7.17
C GLY A 180 -24.96 4.54 -8.28
N LYS A 181 -24.30 5.63 -8.66
CA LYS A 181 -24.72 6.47 -9.81
C LYS A 181 -24.58 5.70 -11.12
N ASP A 182 -23.45 5.03 -11.32
CA ASP A 182 -23.20 4.22 -12.52
C ASP A 182 -24.23 3.10 -12.66
N LEU A 183 -24.54 2.38 -11.57
CA LEU A 183 -25.55 1.32 -11.58
C LEU A 183 -26.95 1.85 -11.93
N LYS A 184 -27.36 3.00 -11.38
CA LYS A 184 -28.63 3.65 -11.74
C LYS A 184 -28.68 4.02 -13.22
N LEU A 185 -27.57 4.50 -13.77
CA LEU A 185 -27.47 4.85 -15.19
C LEU A 185 -27.59 3.62 -16.09
N THR A 186 -26.93 2.52 -15.72
CA THR A 186 -27.01 1.24 -16.44
C THR A 186 -28.42 0.65 -16.39
N LEU A 187 -29.09 0.69 -15.23
CA LEU A 187 -30.46 0.20 -15.09
C LEU A 187 -31.46 1.03 -15.91
N LYS A 188 -31.26 2.36 -16.01
CA LYS A 188 -32.11 3.23 -16.83
C LYS A 188 -31.95 2.92 -18.32
N LYS A 189 -30.70 2.80 -18.81
CA LYS A 189 -30.41 2.42 -20.19
C LYS A 189 -31.02 1.06 -20.58
N ASN A 190 -31.02 0.08 -19.68
CA ASN A 190 -31.64 -1.23 -19.95
C ASN A 190 -33.17 -1.20 -19.95
N LYS A 191 -33.80 -0.26 -19.23
CA LYS A 191 -35.26 -0.05 -19.30
C LYS A 191 -35.68 0.64 -20.60
N ASP A 192 -34.86 1.55 -21.11
CA ASP A 192 -35.15 2.28 -22.35
C ASP A 192 -34.86 1.44 -23.62
N ALA A 193 -34.25 0.26 -23.47
CA ALA A 193 -33.88 -0.67 -24.55
C ALA A 193 -34.87 -1.84 -24.74
N HIS A 194 -35.96 -1.89 -23.96
CA HIS A 194 -37.07 -2.85 -24.05
C HIS A 194 -38.37 -2.12 -24.39
#